data_AF-A0A9X6F5W8-F1
#
_entry.id   AF-A0A9X6F5W8-F1
#
_cell.length_a   1.000
_cell.length_b   1.000
_cell.length_c   1.000
_cell.angle_alpha   90.00
_cell.angle_beta   90.00
_cell.angle_gamma   90.00
#
_symmetry.space_group_name_H-M   'P 1'
#
loop_
_entity.id
_entity.type
_entity.pdbx_description
1 polymer ?
#
loop_
_entity_poly.entity_id
_entity_poly.type
_entity_poly.pdbx_seq_one_letter_code
_entity_poly.pdbx_strand_id
1 'polypeptide(L)'
;MFTALMFLFLLVSILSVIALIIGLIKPGKVVRFGNTKTRGRVILIFLPVLFISFILASVFASKSITPEERVAIDKKRAEEKVLKENQEKEKEKKAQEKEEQEKAKQANEEKKAAEEKRKQEEAQQKAEKEAKEKAEAEEKEKQQKEKKESTPDKEKQLPATQSNKISVKAGLGDTEENFVKEYGSNKGSASIARFANDYIIAMFLEGRANNITLQFSQSGKQSRSLSDVMTEVKNILPVDAIEKDRYTDAQDPEREIITFTSEILKNSVPETAFLGDESGTCMAIIRKGLNEEYISAVIALGNSNP
;
A
#
# COMPACT_ATOMS: atom_id res chain seq x y z
N MET A 1 26.06 47.41 42.91
CA MET A 1 25.26 48.65 43.00
C MET A 1 23.90 48.51 42.32
N PHE A 2 23.81 48.05 41.07
CA PHE A 2 22.53 47.92 40.35
C PHE A 2 21.54 46.92 40.98
N THR A 3 22.04 45.83 41.57
CA THR A 3 21.23 44.86 42.34
C THR A 3 20.60 45.49 43.59
N ALA A 4 21.37 46.23 44.38
CA ALA A 4 20.85 46.95 45.55
C ALA A 4 19.81 48.02 45.18
N LEU A 5 20.02 48.73 44.06
CA LEU A 5 19.05 49.69 43.52
C LEU A 5 17.76 48.99 43.04
N MET A 6 17.86 47.83 42.38
CA MET A 6 16.69 47.03 42.00
C MET A 6 15.85 46.64 43.22
N PHE A 7 16.48 46.13 44.28
CA PHE A 7 15.76 45.76 45.51
C PHE A 7 15.15 46.97 46.22
N LEU A 8 15.83 48.13 46.21
CA LEU A 8 15.29 49.37 46.74
C LEU A 8 14.01 49.79 46.01
N PHE A 9 14.02 49.81 44.67
CA PHE A 9 12.85 50.18 43.88
C PHE A 9 11.71 49.16 44.01
N LEU A 10 12.02 47.87 44.14
CA LEU A 10 11.02 46.82 44.41
C LEU A 10 10.37 47.01 45.78
N LEU A 11 11.16 47.35 46.81
CA LEU A 11 10.66 47.65 48.15
C LEU A 11 9.77 48.90 48.16
N VAL A 12 10.16 49.95 47.43
CA VAL A 12 9.33 51.16 47.23
C VAL A 12 8.01 50.81 46.52
N SER A 13 8.04 49.91 45.53
CA SER A 13 6.85 49.43 44.85
C SER A 13 5.88 48.72 45.81
N ILE A 14 6.39 47.81 46.65
CA ILE A 14 5.58 47.12 47.68
C ILE A 14 4.99 48.11 48.68
N LEU A 15 5.80 49.06 49.18
CA LEU A 15 5.31 50.11 50.09
C LEU A 15 4.24 50.99 49.44
N SER A 16 4.34 51.26 48.13
CA SER A 16 3.34 52.01 47.38
C SER A 16 2.00 51.26 47.28
N VAL A 17 2.01 49.94 47.12
CA VAL A 17 0.80 49.09 47.13
C VAL A 17 0.14 49.13 48.52
N ILE A 18 0.93 48.96 49.58
CA ILE A 18 0.42 49.01 50.96
C ILE A 18 -0.19 50.39 51.25
N ALA A 19 0.49 51.46 50.85
CA ALA A 19 0.01 52.83 50.97
C ALA A 19 -1.28 53.08 50.16
N LEU A 20 -1.40 52.49 48.97
CA LEU A 20 -2.60 52.55 48.14
C LEU A 20 -3.78 51.86 48.85
N ILE A 21 -3.61 50.63 49.36
CA ILE A 21 -4.65 49.87 50.05
C ILE A 21 -5.12 50.62 51.31
N ILE A 22 -4.18 51.05 52.17
CA ILE A 22 -4.52 51.78 53.40
C ILE A 22 -5.15 53.14 53.08
N GLY A 23 -4.63 53.85 52.07
CA GLY A 23 -5.11 55.16 51.67
C GLY A 23 -6.48 55.12 50.99
N LEU A 24 -6.85 54.03 50.32
CA LEU A 24 -8.21 53.83 49.80
C LEU A 24 -9.23 53.65 50.94
N ILE A 25 -8.85 52.93 52.01
CA ILE A 25 -9.73 52.70 53.17
C ILE A 25 -9.80 53.96 54.05
N LYS A 26 -8.66 54.56 54.39
CA LYS A 26 -8.55 55.79 55.22
C LYS A 26 -7.50 56.74 54.63
N PRO A 27 -7.89 57.65 53.71
CA PRO A 27 -6.93 58.50 52.99
C PRO A 27 -6.10 59.40 53.93
N GLY A 28 -6.68 59.83 55.05
CA GLY A 28 -5.99 60.68 56.02
C GLY A 28 -4.85 60.02 56.81
N LYS A 29 -4.68 58.70 56.76
CA LYS A 29 -3.54 58.01 57.39
C LYS A 29 -2.26 58.08 56.54
N VAL A 30 -2.43 58.05 55.22
CA VAL A 30 -1.33 57.94 54.25
C VAL A 30 -1.01 59.28 53.59
N VAL A 31 -2.03 60.08 53.26
CA VAL A 31 -1.85 61.43 52.71
C VAL A 31 -1.97 62.44 53.85
N ARG A 32 -0.82 62.86 54.37
CA ARG A 32 -0.73 63.83 55.48
C ARG A 32 -0.66 65.30 55.01
N PHE A 33 -0.39 65.55 53.73
CA PHE A 33 -0.21 66.88 53.17
C PHE A 33 -1.29 67.24 52.12
N GLY A 34 -1.83 68.47 52.20
CA GLY A 34 -2.79 69.06 51.27
C GLY A 34 -4.18 69.33 51.86
N ASN A 35 -4.90 70.30 51.28
CA ASN A 35 -6.20 70.79 51.78
C ASN A 35 -7.35 69.75 51.70
N THR A 36 -7.20 68.66 50.92
CA THR A 36 -8.25 67.66 50.72
C THR A 36 -7.69 66.23 50.77
N LYS A 37 -8.15 65.45 51.75
CA LYS A 37 -7.75 64.06 51.98
C LYS A 37 -8.76 63.09 51.34
N THR A 38 -8.73 62.99 50.02
CA THR A 38 -9.68 62.16 49.25
C THR A 38 -9.03 60.89 48.70
N ARG A 39 -9.84 59.85 48.46
CA ARG A 39 -9.39 58.57 47.88
C ARG A 39 -8.76 58.76 46.49
N GLY A 40 -9.32 59.65 45.67
CA GLY A 40 -8.78 59.97 44.35
C GLY A 40 -7.36 60.55 44.40
N ARG A 41 -7.03 61.35 45.41
CA ARG A 41 -5.69 61.92 45.58
C ARG A 41 -4.65 60.86 45.96
N VAL A 42 -5.04 59.84 46.74
CA VAL A 42 -4.19 58.68 47.04
C VAL A 42 -3.83 57.95 45.76
N ILE A 43 -4.81 57.68 44.89
CA ILE A 43 -4.58 57.03 43.59
C ILE A 43 -3.65 57.90 42.73
N LEU A 44 -3.92 59.20 42.62
CA LEU A 44 -3.15 60.13 41.78
C LEU A 44 -1.66 60.19 42.20
N ILE A 45 -1.34 60.01 43.48
CA ILE A 45 0.05 60.06 43.96
C ILE A 45 0.71 58.67 43.91
N PHE A 46 0.08 57.65 44.48
CA PHE A 46 0.72 56.35 44.68
C PHE A 46 0.69 55.46 43.43
N LEU A 47 -0.29 55.64 42.53
CA LEU A 47 -0.36 54.85 41.30
C LEU A 47 0.79 55.20 40.33
N PRO A 48 1.12 56.47 40.02
CA PRO A 48 2.28 56.79 39.19
C PRO A 48 3.60 56.37 39.86
N VAL A 49 3.73 56.54 41.18
CA VAL A 49 4.92 56.10 41.92
C VAL A 49 5.11 54.59 41.81
N LEU A 50 4.03 53.81 41.88
CA LEU A 50 4.06 52.37 41.65
C LEU A 50 4.58 52.05 40.25
N PHE A 51 4.01 52.65 39.20
CA PHE A 51 4.43 52.40 37.83
C PHE A 51 5.89 52.82 37.57
N ILE A 52 6.31 53.99 38.04
CA ILE A 52 7.69 54.49 37.88
C ILE A 52 8.67 53.57 38.62
N SER A 53 8.35 53.15 39.85
CA SER A 53 9.21 52.23 40.60
C SER A 53 9.37 50.87 39.90
N PHE A 54 8.31 50.37 39.28
CA PHE A 54 8.33 49.10 38.54
C PHE A 54 9.16 49.20 37.25
N ILE A 55 9.03 50.31 36.49
CA ILE A 55 9.83 50.58 35.29
C ILE A 55 11.32 50.73 35.66
N LEU A 56 11.64 51.43 36.75
CA LEU A 56 13.02 51.56 37.19
C LEU A 56 13.60 50.22 37.65
N ALA A 57 12.83 49.43 38.41
CA ALA A 57 13.24 48.09 38.83
C ALA A 57 13.54 47.18 37.62
N SER A 58 12.73 47.21 36.56
CA SER A 58 12.96 46.40 35.35
C SER A 58 14.20 46.85 34.56
N VAL A 59 14.43 48.16 34.43
CA VAL A 59 15.64 48.70 33.79
C VAL A 59 16.89 48.26 34.54
N PHE A 60 16.90 48.35 35.87
CA PHE A 60 18.05 47.92 36.68
C PHE A 60 18.23 46.40 36.70
N ALA A 61 17.14 45.63 36.68
CA ALA A 61 17.18 44.18 36.56
C ALA A 61 17.88 43.73 35.26
N SER A 62 17.61 44.41 34.14
CA SER A 62 18.25 44.09 32.86
C SER A 62 19.78 44.30 32.87
N LYS A 63 20.25 45.23 33.71
CA LYS A 63 21.66 45.61 33.85
C LYS A 63 22.40 44.87 34.97
N SER A 64 21.67 44.17 35.85
CA SER A 64 22.26 43.35 36.91
C SER A 64 22.56 41.90 36.49
N ILE A 65 22.02 41.44 35.36
CA ILE A 65 22.34 40.11 34.84
C ILE A 65 23.79 40.10 34.36
N THR A 66 24.59 39.19 34.92
CA THR A 66 26.00 39.03 34.55
C THR A 66 26.13 38.43 33.14
N PRO A 67 27.25 38.68 32.43
CA PRO A 67 27.50 38.05 31.14
C PRO A 67 27.45 36.52 31.19
N GLU A 68 27.93 35.90 32.27
CA GLU A 68 27.88 34.45 32.48
C GLU A 68 26.46 33.90 32.61
N GLU A 69 25.59 34.62 33.33
CA GLU A 69 24.19 34.24 33.51
C GLU A 69 23.39 34.39 32.21
N ARG A 70 23.71 35.40 31.38
CA ARG A 70 23.14 35.52 30.02
C ARG A 70 23.54 34.35 29.13
N VAL A 71 24.81 33.96 29.14
CA VAL A 71 25.30 32.80 28.36
C VAL A 71 24.62 31.51 28.84
N ALA A 72 24.41 31.33 30.15
CA ALA A 72 23.70 30.18 30.69
C ALA A 72 22.22 30.14 30.28
N ILE A 73 21.55 31.30 30.24
CA ILE A 73 20.16 31.42 29.77
C ILE A 73 20.06 31.12 28.27
N ASP A 74 20.97 31.66 27.46
CA ASP A 74 20.99 31.42 26.01
C ASP A 74 21.30 29.95 25.69
N LYS A 75 22.20 29.31 26.44
CA LYS A 75 22.49 27.88 26.31
C LYS A 75 21.28 27.03 26.65
N LYS A 76 20.58 27.29 27.77
CA LYS A 76 19.34 26.59 28.12
C LYS A 76 18.26 26.78 27.06
N ARG A 77 18.15 27.98 26.48
CA ARG A 77 17.18 28.27 25.43
C ARG A 77 17.51 27.56 24.11
N ALA A 78 18.80 27.41 23.79
CA ALA A 78 19.24 26.63 22.64
C ALA A 78 18.95 25.13 22.84
N GLU A 79 19.25 24.59 24.02
CA GLU A 79 18.94 23.20 24.37
C GLU A 79 17.43 22.92 24.34
N GLU A 80 16.60 23.83 24.87
CA GLU A 80 15.14 23.70 24.82
C GLU A 80 14.59 23.76 23.39
N LYS A 81 15.17 24.60 22.52
CA LYS A 81 14.81 24.65 21.10
C LYS A 81 15.15 23.36 20.38
N VAL A 82 16.34 22.81 20.59
CA VAL A 82 16.76 21.53 19.99
C VAL A 82 15.87 20.38 20.49
N LEU A 83 15.52 20.38 21.78
CA LEU A 83 14.61 19.38 22.34
C LEU A 83 13.20 19.48 21.73
N LYS A 84 12.66 20.69 21.57
CA LYS A 84 11.35 20.90 20.92
C LYS A 84 11.37 20.50 19.45
N GLU A 85 12.42 20.86 18.72
CA GLU A 85 12.55 20.49 17.30
C GLU A 85 12.64 18.96 17.13
N ASN A 86 13.36 18.26 18.01
CA ASN A 86 13.41 16.80 17.99
C ASN A 86 12.05 16.17 18.34
N GLN A 87 11.31 16.72 19.31
CA GLN A 87 9.97 16.25 19.64
C GLN A 87 8.96 16.50 18.51
N GLU A 88 9.07 17.62 17.79
CA GLU A 88 8.24 17.90 16.62
C GLU A 88 8.56 16.95 15.47
N LYS A 89 9.85 16.71 15.18
CA LYS A 89 10.27 15.72 14.16
C LYS A 89 9.82 14.30 14.50
N GLU A 90 9.85 13.91 15.78
CA GLU A 90 9.37 12.59 16.19
C GLU A 90 7.84 12.46 16.07
N LYS A 91 7.10 13.52 16.39
CA LYS A 91 5.64 13.57 16.17
C LYS A 91 5.28 13.52 14.70
N GLU A 92 6.03 14.23 13.85
CA GLU A 92 5.82 14.24 12.41
C GLU A 92 6.12 12.86 11.78
N LYS A 93 7.21 12.20 12.20
CA LYS A 93 7.49 10.81 11.80
C LYS A 93 6.38 9.84 12.23
N LYS A 94 5.90 9.92 13.48
CA LYS A 94 4.79 9.08 13.96
C LYS A 94 3.47 9.37 13.24
N ALA A 95 3.24 10.60 12.79
CA ALA A 95 2.07 10.95 12.00
C ALA A 95 2.17 10.37 10.58
N GLN A 96 3.33 10.49 9.93
CA GLN A 96 3.58 9.89 8.61
C GLN A 96 3.46 8.36 8.64
N GLU A 97 4.04 7.70 9.65
CA GLU A 97 3.99 6.24 9.79
C GLU A 97 2.56 5.72 10.04
N LYS A 98 1.73 6.50 10.76
CA LYS A 98 0.29 6.21 10.91
C LYS A 98 -0.49 6.39 9.60
N GLU A 99 -0.22 7.47 8.86
CA GLU A 99 -0.88 7.72 7.58
C GLU A 99 -0.52 6.65 6.54
N GLU A 100 0.73 6.20 6.53
CA GLU A 100 1.20 5.12 5.66
C GLU A 100 0.58 3.76 6.06
N GLN A 101 0.46 3.46 7.35
CA GLN A 101 -0.28 2.28 7.81
C GLN A 101 -1.77 2.33 7.45
N GLU A 102 -2.40 3.49 7.54
CA GLU A 102 -3.82 3.65 7.23
C GLU A 102 -4.07 3.52 5.72
N LYS A 103 -3.21 4.12 4.88
CA LYS A 103 -3.21 3.90 3.42
C LYS A 103 -2.97 2.43 3.05
N ALA A 104 -2.03 1.77 3.72
CA ALA A 104 -1.78 0.34 3.49
C ALA A 104 -2.97 -0.54 3.89
N LYS A 105 -3.68 -0.21 4.97
CA LYS A 105 -4.92 -0.91 5.37
C LYS A 105 -6.04 -0.68 4.36
N GLN A 106 -6.28 0.55 3.94
CA GLN A 106 -7.30 0.88 2.94
C GLN A 106 -7.03 0.16 1.61
N ALA A 107 -5.79 0.18 1.12
CA ALA A 107 -5.43 -0.53 -0.11
C ALA A 107 -5.62 -2.05 0.00
N ASN A 108 -5.43 -2.63 1.19
CA ASN A 108 -5.63 -4.07 1.40
C ASN A 108 -7.11 -4.43 1.52
N GLU A 109 -7.94 -3.59 2.15
CA GLU A 109 -9.40 -3.74 2.17
C GLU A 109 -10.00 -3.59 0.76
N GLU A 110 -9.53 -2.62 -0.02
CA GLU A 110 -10.01 -2.41 -1.39
C GLU A 110 -9.61 -3.57 -2.31
N LYS A 111 -8.40 -4.12 -2.16
CA LYS A 111 -7.98 -5.35 -2.87
C LYS A 111 -8.84 -6.55 -2.49
N LYS A 112 -9.17 -6.73 -1.20
CA LYS A 112 -10.06 -7.82 -0.75
C LYS A 112 -11.48 -7.66 -1.29
N ALA A 113 -12.03 -6.45 -1.26
CA ALA A 113 -13.36 -6.17 -1.79
C ALA A 113 -13.44 -6.39 -3.31
N ALA A 114 -12.39 -6.01 -4.05
CA ALA A 114 -12.29 -6.26 -5.49
C ALA A 114 -12.19 -7.76 -5.81
N GLU A 115 -11.41 -8.52 -5.04
CA GLU A 115 -11.28 -9.97 -5.21
C GLU A 115 -12.60 -10.70 -4.91
N GLU A 116 -13.34 -10.27 -3.88
CA GLU A 116 -14.63 -10.85 -3.51
C GLU A 116 -15.71 -10.55 -4.56
N LYS A 117 -15.73 -9.34 -5.12
CA LYS A 117 -16.60 -8.98 -6.26
C LYS A 117 -16.29 -9.83 -7.49
N ARG A 118 -15.01 -10.00 -7.82
CA ARG A 118 -14.57 -10.78 -8.99
C ARG A 118 -14.95 -12.26 -8.84
N LYS A 119 -14.84 -12.82 -7.63
CA LYS A 119 -15.33 -14.18 -7.31
C LYS A 119 -16.85 -14.32 -7.43
N GLN A 120 -17.63 -13.30 -7.05
CA GLN A 120 -19.09 -13.31 -7.24
C GLN A 120 -19.49 -13.20 -8.72
N GLU A 121 -18.83 -12.35 -9.50
CA GLU A 121 -19.09 -12.21 -10.93
C GLU A 121 -18.71 -13.49 -11.69
N GLU A 122 -17.58 -14.12 -11.38
CA GLU A 122 -17.20 -15.42 -11.97
C GLU A 122 -18.20 -16.52 -11.61
N ALA A 123 -18.71 -16.55 -10.37
CA ALA A 123 -19.73 -17.52 -9.96
C ALA A 123 -21.07 -17.30 -10.68
N GLN A 124 -21.50 -16.04 -10.88
CA GLN A 124 -22.69 -15.72 -11.65
C GLN A 124 -22.55 -16.07 -13.14
N GLN A 125 -21.41 -15.73 -13.76
CA GLN A 125 -21.17 -16.08 -15.16
C GLN A 125 -21.12 -17.60 -15.38
N LYS A 126 -20.56 -18.35 -14.42
CA LYS A 126 -20.52 -19.81 -14.49
C LYS A 126 -21.92 -20.42 -14.36
N ALA A 127 -22.76 -19.89 -13.47
CA ALA A 127 -24.15 -20.31 -13.33
C ALA A 127 -24.99 -19.97 -14.57
N GLU A 128 -24.76 -18.80 -15.19
CA GLU A 128 -25.47 -18.41 -16.42
C GLU A 128 -25.04 -19.27 -17.63
N LYS A 129 -23.75 -19.60 -17.74
CA LYS A 129 -23.24 -20.52 -18.78
C LYS A 129 -23.79 -21.93 -18.62
N GLU A 130 -23.81 -22.49 -17.40
CA GLU A 130 -24.42 -23.81 -17.16
C GLU A 130 -25.93 -23.84 -17.44
N ALA A 131 -26.65 -22.74 -17.16
CA ALA A 131 -28.06 -22.63 -17.49
C ALA A 131 -28.31 -22.56 -19.01
N LYS A 132 -27.48 -21.83 -19.76
CA LYS A 132 -27.54 -21.77 -21.23
C LYS A 132 -27.16 -23.10 -21.88
N GLU A 133 -26.12 -23.78 -21.40
CA GLU A 133 -25.72 -25.09 -21.94
C GLU A 133 -26.76 -26.17 -21.67
N LYS A 134 -27.42 -26.17 -20.50
CA LYS A 134 -28.56 -27.07 -20.24
C LYS A 134 -29.76 -26.80 -21.16
N ALA A 135 -30.07 -25.53 -21.42
CA ALA A 135 -31.16 -25.17 -22.33
C ALA A 135 -30.86 -25.58 -23.78
N GLU A 136 -29.63 -25.35 -24.27
CA GLU A 136 -29.22 -25.80 -25.62
C GLU A 136 -29.12 -27.33 -25.74
N ALA A 137 -28.73 -28.03 -24.68
CA ALA A 137 -28.68 -29.49 -24.66
C ALA A 137 -30.08 -30.11 -24.75
N GLU A 138 -31.07 -29.59 -24.01
CA GLU A 138 -32.46 -30.03 -24.11
C GLU A 138 -33.09 -29.74 -25.49
N GLU A 139 -32.69 -28.63 -26.13
CA GLU A 139 -33.17 -28.29 -27.48
C GLU A 139 -32.53 -29.18 -28.57
N LYS A 140 -31.24 -29.50 -28.44
CA LYS A 140 -30.54 -30.46 -29.33
C LYS A 140 -31.01 -31.90 -29.14
N GLU A 141 -31.39 -32.31 -27.92
CA GLU A 141 -31.92 -33.65 -27.65
C GLU A 141 -33.35 -33.84 -28.21
N LYS A 142 -34.15 -32.76 -28.27
CA LYS A 142 -35.44 -32.77 -28.99
C LYS A 142 -35.26 -32.85 -30.50
N GLN A 143 -34.27 -32.15 -31.07
CA GLN A 143 -33.99 -32.20 -32.51
C GLN A 143 -33.32 -33.53 -32.96
N GLN A 144 -32.59 -34.23 -32.08
CA GLN A 144 -31.99 -35.54 -32.39
C GLN A 144 -32.98 -36.72 -32.35
N LYS A 145 -34.17 -36.57 -31.75
CA LYS A 145 -35.22 -37.62 -31.76
C LYS A 145 -36.03 -37.67 -33.06
N GLU A 146 -35.94 -36.68 -33.94
CA GLU A 146 -36.68 -36.65 -35.23
C GLU A 146 -35.86 -37.10 -36.46
N LYS A 147 -34.55 -37.38 -36.34
CA LYS A 147 -33.70 -37.75 -37.48
C LYS A 147 -32.80 -38.96 -37.20
N LYS A 148 -33.39 -40.16 -37.09
CA LYS A 148 -32.65 -41.42 -37.32
C LYS A 148 -33.55 -42.48 -37.97
N GLU A 149 -33.62 -42.43 -39.30
CA GLU A 149 -33.83 -43.62 -40.12
C GLU A 149 -32.94 -43.47 -41.38
N SER A 150 -32.41 -44.60 -41.86
CA SER A 150 -31.56 -44.81 -43.06
C SER A 150 -30.01 -44.64 -42.93
N THR A 151 -29.38 -45.79 -42.66
CA THR A 151 -28.24 -46.44 -43.41
C THR A 151 -26.79 -45.87 -43.34
N PRO A 152 -25.74 -46.69 -43.63
CA PRO A 152 -24.62 -46.91 -42.70
C PRO A 152 -23.21 -46.64 -43.30
N ASP A 153 -22.20 -46.79 -42.45
CA ASP A 153 -20.76 -46.93 -42.72
C ASP A 153 -20.05 -45.87 -43.59
N LYS A 154 -19.36 -44.95 -42.90
CA LYS A 154 -17.93 -44.75 -43.13
C LYS A 154 -17.25 -44.07 -41.95
N GLU A 155 -16.38 -44.85 -41.34
CA GLU A 155 -15.29 -44.47 -40.47
C GLU A 155 -14.60 -43.16 -40.93
N LYS A 156 -14.61 -42.16 -40.06
CA LYS A 156 -13.57 -41.13 -40.02
C LYS A 156 -13.26 -40.86 -38.55
N GLN A 157 -12.25 -41.59 -38.11
CA GLN A 157 -11.30 -41.18 -37.08
C GLN A 157 -11.25 -39.66 -36.93
N LEU A 158 -11.61 -39.16 -35.74
CA LEU A 158 -10.92 -37.97 -35.25
C LEU A 158 -9.45 -38.37 -35.11
N PRO A 159 -8.52 -37.60 -35.70
CA PRO A 159 -7.16 -38.04 -35.86
C PRO A 159 -6.53 -38.30 -34.48
N ALA A 160 -5.93 -39.47 -34.40
CA ALA A 160 -5.02 -39.88 -33.36
C ALA A 160 -3.92 -38.83 -33.14
N THR A 161 -3.72 -38.47 -31.87
CA THR A 161 -2.41 -38.57 -31.23
C THR A 161 -1.25 -37.89 -31.97
N GLN A 162 -1.29 -36.57 -32.12
CA GLN A 162 -0.06 -35.78 -32.11
C GLN A 162 0.10 -35.20 -30.71
N SER A 163 1.26 -35.43 -30.11
CA SER A 163 1.65 -34.84 -28.83
C SER A 163 1.55 -33.32 -28.94
N ASN A 164 0.42 -32.75 -28.51
CA ASN A 164 0.10 -31.31 -28.48
C ASN A 164 0.92 -30.54 -27.43
N LYS A 165 2.05 -31.10 -26.99
CA LYS A 165 2.93 -30.53 -25.98
C LYS A 165 3.95 -29.64 -26.68
N ILE A 166 3.85 -28.33 -26.47
CA ILE A 166 4.70 -27.29 -27.06
C ILE A 166 5.74 -26.76 -26.07
N SER A 167 5.61 -27.12 -24.79
CA SER A 167 6.52 -26.76 -23.70
C SER A 167 7.38 -27.94 -23.23
N VAL A 168 8.47 -27.67 -22.51
CA VAL A 168 9.35 -28.73 -21.95
C VAL A 168 8.61 -29.55 -20.91
N LYS A 169 7.88 -28.89 -20.01
CA LYS A 169 6.87 -29.45 -19.10
C LYS A 169 5.51 -28.92 -19.51
N ALA A 170 4.43 -29.61 -19.13
CA ALA A 170 3.09 -29.17 -19.50
C ALA A 170 2.87 -27.70 -19.06
N GLY A 171 2.58 -26.85 -20.03
CA GLY A 171 2.75 -25.40 -19.93
C GLY A 171 1.77 -24.60 -20.79
N LEU A 172 2.13 -23.34 -21.07
CA LEU A 172 1.27 -22.39 -21.78
C LEU A 172 0.99 -22.90 -23.19
N GLY A 173 -0.28 -22.93 -23.59
CA GLY A 173 -0.73 -23.46 -24.88
C GLY A 173 -0.88 -25.00 -24.94
N ASP A 174 -0.47 -25.74 -23.90
CA ASP A 174 -0.67 -27.19 -23.84
C ASP A 174 -2.11 -27.57 -23.44
N THR A 175 -2.51 -28.80 -23.75
CA THR A 175 -3.83 -29.34 -23.40
C THR A 175 -3.90 -29.82 -21.94
N GLU A 176 -5.10 -29.87 -21.36
CA GLU A 176 -5.30 -30.42 -20.00
C GLU A 176 -4.76 -31.85 -19.86
N GLU A 177 -4.85 -32.66 -20.91
CA GLU A 177 -4.30 -34.01 -20.97
C GLU A 177 -2.79 -34.05 -20.72
N ASN A 178 -2.04 -33.08 -21.27
CA ASN A 178 -0.61 -32.95 -21.02
C ASN A 178 -0.34 -32.62 -19.55
N PHE A 179 -1.14 -31.74 -18.94
CA PHE A 179 -1.03 -31.41 -17.52
C PHE A 179 -1.34 -32.63 -16.64
N VAL A 180 -2.39 -33.39 -16.95
CA VAL A 180 -2.75 -34.60 -16.19
C VAL A 180 -1.63 -35.65 -16.28
N LYS A 181 -1.01 -35.79 -17.44
CA LYS A 181 0.11 -36.71 -17.65
C LYS A 181 1.38 -36.28 -16.90
N GLU A 182 1.67 -34.98 -16.86
CA GLU A 182 2.89 -34.43 -16.25
C GLU A 182 2.76 -34.27 -14.73
N TYR A 183 1.60 -33.81 -14.24
CA TYR A 183 1.41 -33.37 -12.85
C TYR A 183 0.36 -34.17 -12.07
N GLY A 184 -0.29 -35.16 -12.71
CA GLY A 184 -1.31 -36.00 -12.09
C GLY A 184 -2.71 -35.42 -12.17
N SER A 185 -3.65 -36.00 -11.42
CA SER A 185 -5.08 -35.65 -11.52
C SER A 185 -5.37 -34.18 -11.20
N ASN A 186 -6.18 -33.53 -12.03
CA ASN A 186 -6.75 -32.22 -11.76
C ASN A 186 -7.60 -32.26 -10.47
N LYS A 187 -7.27 -31.38 -9.50
CA LYS A 187 -8.01 -31.20 -8.24
C LYS A 187 -8.98 -30.02 -8.24
N GLY A 188 -9.01 -29.27 -9.33
CA GLY A 188 -9.87 -28.11 -9.56
C GLY A 188 -11.09 -28.46 -10.42
N SER A 189 -11.53 -27.49 -11.20
CA SER A 189 -12.59 -27.65 -12.21
C SER A 189 -11.99 -27.73 -13.62
N ALA A 190 -12.81 -28.02 -14.63
CA ALA A 190 -12.38 -28.03 -16.03
C ALA A 190 -11.81 -26.68 -16.50
N SER A 191 -12.37 -25.56 -16.02
CA SER A 191 -11.92 -24.21 -16.43
C SER A 191 -10.75 -23.68 -15.61
N ILE A 192 -10.64 -24.09 -14.34
CA ILE A 192 -9.57 -23.69 -13.40
C ILE A 192 -9.05 -24.97 -12.76
N ALA A 193 -8.01 -25.52 -13.37
CA ALA A 193 -7.39 -26.75 -12.95
C ALA A 193 -6.32 -26.51 -11.89
N ARG A 194 -6.14 -27.48 -11.00
CA ARG A 194 -5.18 -27.43 -9.90
C ARG A 194 -4.35 -28.69 -9.89
N PHE A 195 -3.03 -28.53 -9.93
CA PHE A 195 -2.06 -29.62 -9.96
C PHE A 195 -0.97 -29.42 -8.91
N ALA A 196 -0.24 -30.51 -8.61
CA ALA A 196 0.91 -30.49 -7.72
C ALA A 196 0.65 -29.80 -6.36
N ASN A 197 -0.46 -30.14 -5.69
CA ASN A 197 -0.87 -29.57 -4.39
C ASN A 197 -1.01 -28.03 -4.43
N ASP A 198 -1.80 -27.51 -5.37
CA ASP A 198 -2.02 -26.08 -5.59
C ASP A 198 -0.77 -25.28 -6.00
N TYR A 199 0.35 -25.96 -6.26
CA TYR A 199 1.55 -25.35 -6.80
C TYR A 199 1.32 -24.77 -8.20
N ILE A 200 0.56 -25.48 -9.03
CA ILE A 200 0.25 -25.09 -10.41
C ILE A 200 -1.26 -24.92 -10.53
N ILE A 201 -1.68 -23.71 -10.89
CA ILE A 201 -3.06 -23.42 -11.28
C ILE A 201 -3.06 -23.07 -12.76
N ALA A 202 -3.85 -23.77 -13.55
CA ALA A 202 -3.95 -23.53 -14.99
C ALA A 202 -5.41 -23.21 -15.36
N MET A 203 -5.61 -22.14 -16.13
CA MET A 203 -6.89 -21.85 -16.76
C MET A 203 -6.86 -22.35 -18.19
N PHE A 204 -7.93 -23.03 -18.59
CA PHE A 204 -8.08 -23.58 -19.93
C PHE A 204 -9.16 -22.82 -20.70
N LEU A 205 -8.80 -22.35 -21.88
CA LEU A 205 -9.70 -21.74 -22.85
C LEU A 205 -9.56 -22.50 -24.17
N GLU A 206 -10.69 -22.91 -24.75
CA GLU A 206 -10.72 -23.68 -26.00
C GLU A 206 -9.81 -24.93 -25.97
N GLY A 207 -9.71 -25.57 -24.80
CA GLY A 207 -8.93 -26.80 -24.60
C GLY A 207 -7.42 -26.60 -24.42
N ARG A 208 -6.92 -25.36 -24.36
CA ARG A 208 -5.51 -25.03 -24.16
C ARG A 208 -5.29 -24.13 -22.96
N ALA A 209 -4.17 -24.30 -22.28
CA ALA A 209 -3.81 -23.45 -21.14
C ALA A 209 -3.53 -22.02 -21.62
N ASN A 210 -4.32 -21.05 -21.16
CA ASN A 210 -4.15 -19.63 -21.53
C ASN A 210 -3.51 -18.79 -20.42
N ASN A 211 -3.57 -19.28 -19.17
CA ASN A 211 -2.99 -18.63 -18.01
C ASN A 211 -2.54 -19.71 -17.01
N ILE A 212 -1.33 -19.57 -16.48
CA ILE A 212 -0.74 -20.50 -15.52
C ILE A 212 -0.15 -19.69 -14.38
N THR A 213 -0.52 -20.03 -13.16
CA THR A 213 0.09 -19.49 -11.93
C THR A 213 0.92 -20.57 -11.26
N LEU A 214 2.19 -20.26 -11.01
CA LEU A 214 3.10 -21.02 -10.17
C LEU A 214 3.14 -20.38 -8.77
N GLN A 215 2.81 -21.13 -7.73
CA GLN A 215 2.79 -20.66 -6.33
C GLN A 215 4.02 -21.18 -5.56
N PHE A 216 5.13 -20.45 -5.59
CA PHE A 216 6.39 -20.89 -4.96
C PHE A 216 6.27 -21.08 -3.45
N SER A 217 5.43 -20.30 -2.77
CA SER A 217 5.14 -20.45 -1.34
C SER A 217 4.51 -21.80 -0.97
N GLN A 218 3.77 -22.43 -1.89
CA GLN A 218 3.14 -23.75 -1.67
C GLN A 218 4.10 -24.92 -1.92
N SER A 219 5.28 -24.66 -2.49
CA SER A 219 6.24 -25.72 -2.84
C SER A 219 7.04 -26.29 -1.65
N GLY A 220 6.85 -25.75 -0.44
CA GLY A 220 7.58 -26.15 0.77
C GLY A 220 9.08 -25.78 0.76
N LYS A 221 9.58 -25.18 -0.32
CA LYS A 221 10.96 -24.68 -0.44
C LYS A 221 11.00 -23.21 -0.04
N GLN A 222 11.68 -22.88 1.05
CA GLN A 222 11.93 -21.49 1.45
C GLN A 222 12.89 -20.82 0.48
N SER A 223 12.59 -19.58 0.07
CA SER A 223 13.41 -18.68 -0.75
C SER A 223 13.93 -19.28 -2.07
N ARG A 224 13.33 -18.87 -3.19
CA ARG A 224 13.79 -19.23 -4.54
C ARG A 224 14.75 -18.15 -5.06
N SER A 225 15.84 -18.55 -5.71
CA SER A 225 16.63 -17.60 -6.49
C SER A 225 15.89 -17.21 -7.78
N LEU A 226 16.21 -16.05 -8.37
CA LEU A 226 15.64 -15.65 -9.67
C LEU A 226 15.98 -16.69 -10.76
N SER A 227 17.17 -17.27 -10.70
CA SER A 227 17.60 -18.32 -11.63
C SER A 227 16.67 -19.53 -11.57
N ASP A 228 16.33 -20.00 -10.37
CA ASP A 228 15.43 -21.15 -10.20
C ASP A 228 14.04 -20.85 -10.74
N VAL A 229 13.51 -19.66 -10.43
CA VAL A 229 12.22 -19.19 -10.94
C VAL A 229 12.22 -19.14 -12.46
N MET A 230 13.25 -18.55 -13.06
CA MET A 230 13.36 -18.46 -14.52
C MET A 230 13.50 -19.84 -15.17
N THR A 231 14.16 -20.80 -14.53
CA THR A 231 14.20 -22.19 -15.01
C THR A 231 12.80 -22.79 -15.03
N GLU A 232 11.99 -22.58 -13.99
CA GLU A 232 10.62 -23.07 -13.96
C GLU A 232 9.71 -22.39 -14.99
N VAL A 233 9.79 -21.06 -15.12
CA VAL A 233 9.07 -20.30 -16.14
C VAL A 233 9.43 -20.80 -17.54
N LYS A 234 10.71 -20.96 -17.86
CA LYS A 234 11.16 -21.47 -19.17
C LYS A 234 10.68 -22.88 -19.46
N ASN A 235 10.50 -23.72 -18.44
CA ASN A 235 10.02 -25.08 -18.63
C ASN A 235 8.54 -25.14 -19.05
N ILE A 236 7.74 -24.14 -18.68
CA ILE A 236 6.31 -24.08 -19.01
C ILE A 236 5.99 -23.06 -20.12
N LEU A 237 6.98 -22.32 -20.61
CA LEU A 237 6.85 -21.55 -21.85
C LEU A 237 6.98 -22.50 -23.07
N PRO A 238 6.49 -22.08 -24.25
CA PRO A 238 6.79 -22.77 -25.50
C PRO A 238 8.30 -22.88 -25.70
N VAL A 239 8.75 -24.00 -26.27
CA VAL A 239 10.19 -24.27 -26.47
C VAL A 239 10.89 -23.25 -27.38
N ASP A 240 10.15 -22.55 -28.23
CA ASP A 240 10.63 -21.52 -29.13
C ASP A 240 10.40 -20.09 -28.61
N ALA A 241 9.98 -19.93 -27.34
CA ALA A 241 9.72 -18.61 -26.78
C ALA A 241 11.01 -17.76 -26.73
N ILE A 242 10.96 -16.59 -27.33
CA ILE A 242 12.05 -15.61 -27.37
C ILE A 242 11.68 -14.41 -26.53
N GLU A 243 12.49 -14.10 -25.51
CA GLU A 243 12.35 -12.90 -24.67
C GLU A 243 12.50 -11.63 -25.54
N LYS A 244 11.56 -10.69 -25.39
CA LYS A 244 11.53 -9.41 -26.11
C LYS A 244 11.90 -8.25 -25.22
N ASP A 245 11.27 -8.18 -24.06
CA ASP A 245 11.49 -7.12 -23.10
C ASP A 245 11.35 -7.64 -21.66
N ARG A 246 11.99 -6.93 -20.73
CA ARG A 246 11.99 -7.23 -19.30
C ARG A 246 12.07 -5.92 -18.53
N TYR A 247 11.07 -5.65 -17.70
CA TYR A 247 11.02 -4.43 -16.91
C TYR A 247 10.28 -4.64 -15.59
N THR A 248 10.53 -3.75 -14.63
CA THR A 248 9.77 -3.69 -13.38
C THR A 248 8.52 -2.83 -13.58
N ASP A 249 7.37 -3.29 -13.09
CA ASP A 249 6.12 -2.52 -13.13
C ASP A 249 6.28 -1.21 -12.33
N ALA A 250 6.03 -0.08 -12.99
CA ALA A 250 6.17 1.24 -12.38
C ALA A 250 5.16 1.49 -11.25
N GLN A 251 4.01 0.81 -11.27
CA GLN A 251 2.96 0.93 -10.24
C GLN A 251 3.10 -0.15 -9.15
N ASP A 252 3.79 -1.25 -9.45
CA ASP A 252 4.02 -2.35 -8.51
C ASP A 252 5.47 -2.86 -8.60
N PRO A 253 6.43 -2.22 -7.89
CA PRO A 253 7.86 -2.55 -7.96
C PRO A 253 8.21 -3.99 -7.56
N GLU A 254 7.27 -4.72 -6.95
CA GLU A 254 7.40 -6.14 -6.62
C GLU A 254 7.16 -7.06 -7.83
N ARG A 255 6.70 -6.52 -8.97
CA ARG A 255 6.44 -7.24 -10.22
C ARG A 255 7.51 -6.98 -11.26
N GLU A 256 8.17 -8.05 -11.69
CA GLU A 256 8.99 -8.07 -12.89
C GLU A 256 8.17 -8.68 -14.02
N ILE A 257 8.01 -7.93 -15.11
CA ILE A 257 7.25 -8.32 -16.30
C ILE A 257 8.25 -8.65 -17.40
N ILE A 258 8.07 -9.82 -18.03
CA ILE A 258 8.89 -10.29 -19.14
C ILE A 258 7.95 -10.66 -20.29
N THR A 259 8.18 -10.12 -21.48
CA THR A 259 7.39 -10.41 -22.67
C THR A 259 8.14 -11.34 -23.62
N PHE A 260 7.41 -12.19 -24.32
CA PHE A 260 7.95 -13.20 -25.22
C PHE A 260 7.14 -13.30 -26.50
N THR A 261 7.79 -13.79 -27.56
CA THR A 261 7.12 -14.24 -28.79
C THR A 261 7.42 -15.71 -29.07
N SER A 262 6.44 -16.43 -29.61
CA SER A 262 6.55 -17.84 -30.03
C SER A 262 5.74 -18.07 -31.31
N GLU A 263 6.41 -18.62 -32.34
CA GLU A 263 5.77 -19.04 -33.58
C GLU A 263 4.91 -20.30 -33.35
N ILE A 264 5.32 -21.17 -32.43
CA ILE A 264 4.52 -22.34 -32.06
C ILE A 264 3.19 -21.90 -31.44
N LEU A 265 3.18 -20.93 -30.53
CA LEU A 265 1.92 -20.38 -29.98
C LEU A 265 1.05 -19.78 -31.07
N LYS A 266 1.64 -18.96 -31.95
CA LYS A 266 0.93 -18.30 -33.06
C LYS A 266 0.18 -19.30 -33.95
N ASN A 267 0.76 -20.48 -34.18
CA ASN A 267 0.20 -21.49 -35.07
C ASN A 267 -0.68 -22.52 -34.36
N SER A 268 -0.53 -22.69 -33.04
CA SER A 268 -1.22 -23.74 -32.28
C SER A 268 -2.41 -23.23 -31.45
N VAL A 269 -2.43 -21.95 -31.13
CA VAL A 269 -3.45 -21.30 -30.30
C VAL A 269 -4.29 -20.36 -31.15
N PRO A 270 -5.63 -20.40 -31.06
CA PRO A 270 -6.50 -19.54 -31.83
C PRO A 270 -6.33 -18.06 -31.43
N GLU A 271 -6.41 -17.16 -32.42
CA GLU A 271 -6.25 -15.71 -32.22
C GLU A 271 -7.21 -15.14 -31.18
N THR A 272 -8.42 -15.70 -31.08
CA THR A 272 -9.43 -15.33 -30.06
C THR A 272 -8.95 -15.52 -28.63
N ALA A 273 -8.03 -16.46 -28.38
CA ALA A 273 -7.51 -16.74 -27.05
C ALA A 273 -6.51 -15.68 -26.54
N PHE A 274 -6.00 -14.80 -27.42
CA PHE A 274 -5.10 -13.70 -27.08
C PHE A 274 -5.83 -12.42 -26.68
N LEU A 275 -7.18 -12.42 -26.65
CA LEU A 275 -8.01 -11.32 -26.12
C LEU A 275 -7.73 -9.94 -26.75
N GLY A 276 -7.33 -9.91 -28.01
CA GLY A 276 -7.01 -8.67 -28.75
C GLY A 276 -5.51 -8.33 -28.81
N ASP A 277 -4.66 -9.09 -28.12
CA ASP A 277 -3.21 -9.03 -28.30
C ASP A 277 -2.76 -9.77 -29.56
N GLU A 278 -1.53 -9.48 -30.01
CA GLU A 278 -0.93 -10.12 -31.17
C GLU A 278 -0.75 -11.64 -30.94
N SER A 279 -1.21 -12.45 -31.89
CA SER A 279 -1.05 -13.91 -31.84
C SER A 279 0.42 -14.33 -31.74
N GLY A 280 0.68 -15.27 -30.85
CA GLY A 280 2.03 -15.75 -30.56
C GLY A 280 2.78 -14.93 -29.51
N THR A 281 2.16 -13.91 -28.92
CA THR A 281 2.72 -13.19 -27.77
C THR A 281 2.32 -13.84 -26.45
N CYS A 282 3.22 -13.77 -25.47
CA CYS A 282 2.92 -14.17 -24.10
C CYS A 282 3.80 -13.41 -23.13
N MET A 283 3.42 -13.41 -21.86
CA MET A 283 4.17 -12.76 -20.80
C MET A 283 4.39 -13.68 -19.59
N ALA A 284 5.41 -13.35 -18.81
CA ALA A 284 5.60 -13.86 -17.47
C ALA A 284 5.68 -12.68 -16.48
N ILE A 285 4.89 -12.72 -15.42
CA ILE A 285 4.91 -11.78 -14.31
C ILE A 285 5.45 -12.50 -13.10
N ILE A 286 6.64 -12.12 -12.66
CA ILE A 286 7.32 -12.68 -11.52
C ILE A 286 7.12 -11.75 -10.33
N ARG A 287 6.64 -12.28 -9.20
CA ARG A 287 6.34 -11.47 -8.02
C ARG A 287 7.30 -11.74 -6.88
N LYS A 288 7.82 -10.67 -6.28
CA LYS A 288 8.61 -10.66 -5.05
C LYS A 288 7.71 -10.47 -3.83
N GLY A 289 8.05 -11.13 -2.74
CA GLY A 289 7.49 -10.89 -1.42
C GLY A 289 8.30 -9.87 -0.62
N LEU A 290 7.84 -9.58 0.59
CA LEU A 290 8.41 -8.55 1.48
C LEU A 290 9.90 -8.77 1.83
N ASN A 291 10.39 -10.00 1.75
CA ASN A 291 11.77 -10.36 2.07
C ASN A 291 12.65 -10.55 0.81
N GLU A 292 12.26 -9.95 -0.32
CA GLU A 292 12.88 -10.11 -1.65
C GLU A 292 12.86 -11.55 -2.22
N GLU A 293 12.15 -12.47 -1.57
CA GLU A 293 11.95 -13.82 -2.08
C GLU A 293 10.88 -13.84 -3.19
N TYR A 294 11.05 -14.69 -4.20
CA TYR A 294 10.03 -14.86 -5.23
C TYR A 294 8.91 -15.78 -4.75
N ILE A 295 7.68 -15.24 -4.72
CA ILE A 295 6.52 -15.92 -4.14
C ILE A 295 5.63 -16.57 -5.19
N SER A 296 5.59 -16.03 -6.41
CA SER A 296 4.79 -16.58 -7.51
C SER A 296 5.28 -16.12 -8.88
N ALA A 297 4.89 -16.86 -9.92
CA ALA A 297 4.98 -16.42 -11.31
C ALA A 297 3.65 -16.67 -12.03
N VAL A 298 3.18 -15.70 -12.82
CA VAL A 298 2.01 -15.84 -13.70
C VAL A 298 2.49 -15.83 -15.14
N ILE A 299 2.11 -16.83 -15.93
CA ILE A 299 2.44 -16.96 -17.34
C ILE A 299 1.13 -16.94 -18.11
N ALA A 300 0.98 -16.00 -19.05
CA ALA A 300 -0.29 -15.78 -19.76
C ALA A 300 -0.07 -15.53 -21.25
N LEU A 301 -1.05 -15.90 -22.06
CA LEU A 301 -1.13 -15.48 -23.46
C LEU A 301 -1.33 -13.96 -23.54
N GLY A 302 -0.76 -13.35 -24.57
CA GLY A 302 -0.85 -11.92 -24.77
C GLY A 302 0.20 -11.11 -24.01
N ASN A 303 0.21 -9.81 -24.27
CA ASN A 303 1.05 -8.80 -23.64
C ASN A 303 0.25 -7.83 -22.75
N SER A 304 -1.07 -8.02 -22.66
CA SER A 304 -1.94 -7.29 -21.74
C SER A 304 -1.83 -7.85 -20.32
N ASN A 305 -1.47 -6.99 -19.36
CA ASN A 305 -1.27 -7.36 -17.96
C ASN A 305 -2.60 -7.90 -17.35
N PRO A 306 -2.67 -9.17 -16.92
CA PRO A 306 -3.88 -9.80 -16.41
C PRO A 306 -4.30 -9.37 -14.98
#